data_AF-A0A836EBT2-F1
#
_entry.id   AF-A0A836EBT2-F1
#
_cell.length_a   1.000
_cell.length_b   1.000
_cell.length_c   1.000
_cell.angle_alpha   90.00
_cell.angle_beta   90.00
_cell.angle_gamma   90.00
#
_symmetry.space_group_name_H-M   'P 1'
#
loop_
_entity.id
_entity.type
_entity.pdbx_description
1 polymer ?
#
loop_
_entity_poly.entity_id
_entity_poly.type
_entity_poly.pdbx_seq_one_letter_code
_entity_poly.pdbx_strand_id
1 'polypeptide(L)'
;MNDIFEWVRDHRVHHKYTDTDADPHNSNRGFFFSHVGWLMMKKHPDVIRKGRHVDMSDIMADPIAAFSVKHINPTENQWVSFVAAGEGSHNYHHVFPWDYKTSELCNSTTTDFINFFAKIGWAYDLKEPSQELVKIVVMKKGDGSHPLWNAVPYPA
;
A
#
# COMPACT_ATOMS: atom_id res chain seq x y z
N MET A 1 3.57 2.47 0.76
CA MET A 1 4.52 3.12 -0.15
C MET A 1 5.42 2.02 -0.68
N ASN A 2 5.72 2.01 -1.98
CA ASN A 2 6.75 1.11 -2.50
C ASN A 2 8.08 1.54 -1.85
N ASP A 3 8.79 0.61 -1.24
CA ASP A 3 10.18 0.86 -0.86
C ASP A 3 11.04 1.01 -2.13
N ILE A 4 12.30 1.39 -1.95
CA ILE A 4 13.24 1.53 -3.08
C ILE A 4 13.37 0.23 -3.90
N PHE A 5 13.25 -0.93 -3.24
CA PHE A 5 13.35 -2.23 -3.91
C PHE A 5 12.17 -2.44 -4.85
N GLU A 6 10.96 -2.19 -4.40
CA GLU A 6 9.74 -2.32 -5.20
C GLU A 6 9.71 -1.33 -6.35
N TRP A 7 10.11 -0.07 -6.12
CA TRP A 7 10.17 0.93 -7.19
C TRP A 7 11.19 0.53 -8.26
N VAL A 8 12.41 0.17 -7.87
CA VAL A 8 13.45 -0.23 -8.83
C VAL A 8 13.04 -1.49 -9.58
N ARG A 9 12.46 -2.49 -8.89
CA ARG A 9 11.96 -3.72 -9.51
C ARG A 9 10.91 -3.39 -10.56
N ASP A 10 9.85 -2.66 -10.19
CA ASP A 10 8.75 -2.34 -11.08
C ASP A 10 9.24 -1.47 -12.26
N HIS A 11 10.18 -0.54 -12.04
CA HIS A 11 10.76 0.28 -13.09
C HIS A 11 11.62 -0.55 -14.06
N ARG A 12 12.41 -1.50 -13.57
CA ARG A 12 13.14 -2.47 -14.43
C ARG A 12 12.18 -3.32 -15.25
N VAL A 13 11.08 -3.77 -14.64
CA VAL A 13 10.03 -4.52 -15.35
C VAL A 13 9.41 -3.63 -16.44
N HIS A 14 9.09 -2.38 -16.13
CA HIS A 14 8.56 -1.42 -17.11
C HIS A 14 9.48 -1.31 -18.32
N HIS A 15 10.76 -0.96 -18.14
CA HIS A 15 11.71 -0.82 -19.25
C HIS A 15 11.93 -2.11 -20.05
N LYS A 16 11.91 -3.27 -19.37
CA LYS A 16 12.18 -4.56 -20.01
C LYS A 16 10.99 -5.10 -20.81
N TYR A 17 9.77 -4.75 -20.39
CA TYR A 17 8.53 -5.31 -20.94
C TYR A 17 7.52 -4.24 -21.34
N THR A 18 8.01 -3.06 -21.71
CA THR A 18 7.23 -1.89 -22.14
C THR A 18 6.09 -2.30 -23.07
N ASP A 19 4.92 -1.68 -22.87
CA ASP A 19 3.74 -1.85 -23.72
C ASP A 19 3.14 -3.27 -23.75
N THR A 20 3.58 -4.16 -22.86
CA THR A 20 2.99 -5.49 -22.66
C THR A 20 2.21 -5.59 -21.35
N ASP A 21 1.49 -6.69 -21.16
CA ASP A 21 0.79 -7.00 -19.90
C ASP A 21 1.72 -7.18 -18.68
N ALA A 22 3.03 -7.23 -18.89
CA ALA A 22 4.01 -7.21 -17.81
C ALA A 22 4.47 -5.80 -17.43
N ASP A 23 4.15 -4.77 -18.21
CA ASP A 23 4.43 -3.39 -17.86
C ASP A 23 3.45 -2.93 -16.76
N PRO A 24 3.94 -2.53 -15.57
CA PRO A 24 3.08 -2.08 -14.46
C PRO A 24 2.13 -0.94 -14.84
N HIS A 25 2.56 -0.06 -15.74
CA HIS A 25 1.81 1.10 -16.22
C HIS A 25 1.75 1.13 -17.74
N ASN A 26 1.43 -0.05 -18.32
CA ASN A 26 1.24 -0.28 -19.74
C ASN A 26 0.42 0.83 -20.43
N SER A 27 1.06 1.55 -21.33
CA SER A 27 0.47 2.70 -22.04
C SER A 27 -0.67 2.28 -22.99
N ASN A 28 -0.66 1.04 -23.49
CA ASN A 28 -1.72 0.49 -24.34
C ASN A 28 -3.07 0.33 -23.62
N ARG A 29 -3.09 0.39 -22.27
CA ARG A 29 -4.33 0.39 -21.48
C ARG A 29 -4.98 1.76 -21.36
N GLY A 30 -4.42 2.77 -22.04
CA GLY A 30 -4.96 4.12 -22.13
C GLY A 30 -4.41 5.09 -21.09
N PHE A 31 -4.55 6.38 -21.38
CA PHE A 31 -3.98 7.48 -20.59
C PHE A 31 -4.31 7.41 -19.10
N PHE A 32 -5.58 7.16 -18.76
CA PHE A 32 -5.99 7.09 -17.35
C PHE A 32 -5.26 5.98 -16.59
N PHE A 33 -5.12 4.80 -17.22
CA PHE A 33 -4.45 3.67 -16.60
C PHE A 33 -2.96 3.95 -16.37
N SER A 34 -2.23 4.38 -17.41
CA SER A 34 -0.79 4.62 -17.31
C SER A 34 -0.43 5.81 -16.44
N HIS A 35 -1.32 6.80 -16.30
CA HIS A 35 -1.08 7.98 -15.47
C HIS A 35 -1.31 7.73 -13.97
N VAL A 36 -2.45 7.17 -13.58
CA VAL A 36 -2.81 6.97 -12.15
C VAL A 36 -3.62 5.70 -11.88
N GLY A 37 -4.36 5.19 -12.87
CA GLY A 37 -5.22 4.03 -12.72
C GLY A 37 -4.49 2.77 -12.27
N TRP A 38 -3.24 2.58 -12.68
CA TRP A 38 -2.42 1.43 -12.29
C TRP A 38 -2.15 1.35 -10.77
N LEU A 39 -2.16 2.49 -10.06
CA LEU A 39 -1.98 2.56 -8.60
C LEU A 39 -3.25 2.16 -7.83
N MET A 40 -4.41 2.19 -8.48
CA MET A 40 -5.72 1.95 -7.86
C MET A 40 -6.25 0.53 -8.08
N MET A 41 -5.47 -0.33 -8.72
CA MET A 41 -5.87 -1.69 -9.10
C MET A 41 -4.81 -2.72 -8.69
N LYS A 42 -5.20 -3.99 -8.65
CA LYS A 42 -4.24 -5.08 -8.51
C LYS A 42 -3.37 -5.16 -9.76
N LYS A 43 -2.06 -5.37 -9.56
CA LYS A 43 -1.10 -5.61 -10.66
C LYS A 43 -1.54 -6.80 -11.51
N HIS A 44 -1.31 -6.71 -12.81
CA HIS A 44 -1.56 -7.82 -13.72
C HIS A 44 -0.64 -9.02 -13.36
N PRO A 45 -1.10 -10.28 -13.48
CA PRO A 45 -0.30 -11.46 -13.10
C PRO A 45 1.08 -11.51 -13.76
N ASP A 46 1.22 -10.98 -14.97
CA ASP A 46 2.50 -10.95 -15.68
C ASP A 46 3.51 -9.96 -15.11
N VAL A 47 3.05 -8.85 -14.52
CA VAL A 47 3.93 -7.94 -13.78
C VAL A 47 4.57 -8.69 -12.61
N ILE A 48 3.78 -9.49 -11.89
CA ILE A 48 4.24 -10.29 -10.75
C ILE A 48 5.19 -11.40 -11.22
N ARG A 49 4.78 -12.16 -12.24
CA ARG A 49 5.55 -13.29 -12.76
C ARG A 49 6.90 -12.85 -13.32
N LYS A 50 6.93 -11.81 -14.15
CA LYS A 50 8.18 -11.32 -14.75
C LYS A 50 9.02 -10.52 -13.75
N GLY A 51 8.41 -9.82 -12.81
CA GLY A 51 9.10 -9.13 -11.72
C GLY A 51 9.96 -10.04 -10.84
N ARG A 52 9.58 -11.32 -10.67
CA ARG A 52 10.40 -12.32 -9.96
C ARG A 52 11.73 -12.67 -10.65
N HIS A 53 11.84 -12.38 -11.94
CA HIS A 53 13.02 -12.69 -12.77
C HIS A 53 13.90 -11.47 -13.03
N VAL A 54 13.59 -10.34 -12.39
CA VAL A 54 14.45 -9.16 -12.39
C VAL A 54 15.54 -9.38 -11.36
N ASP A 55 16.80 -9.30 -11.78
CA ASP A 55 17.93 -9.30 -10.87
C ASP A 55 17.86 -8.04 -9.99
N MET A 56 18.00 -8.22 -8.68
CA MET A 56 18.00 -7.17 -7.65
C MET A 56 19.20 -7.29 -6.72
N SER A 57 20.18 -8.13 -7.08
CA SER A 57 21.37 -8.40 -6.25
C SER A 57 22.18 -7.13 -5.97
N ASP A 58 22.23 -6.20 -6.93
CA ASP A 58 22.90 -4.92 -6.80
C ASP A 58 22.25 -4.00 -5.77
N ILE A 59 20.92 -3.93 -5.74
CA ILE A 59 20.16 -3.15 -4.74
C ILE A 59 20.34 -3.74 -3.34
N MET A 60 20.39 -5.07 -3.22
CA MET A 60 20.60 -5.72 -1.93
C MET A 60 22.04 -5.66 -1.43
N ALA A 61 23.01 -5.50 -2.34
CA ALA A 61 24.42 -5.33 -2.02
C ALA A 61 24.76 -3.88 -1.60
N ASP A 62 23.97 -2.90 -2.02
CA ASP A 62 24.15 -1.51 -1.62
C ASP A 62 23.74 -1.31 -0.14
N PRO A 63 24.65 -0.85 0.75
CA PRO A 63 24.36 -0.72 2.17
C PRO A 63 23.26 0.30 2.49
N ILE A 64 23.14 1.36 1.68
CA ILE A 64 22.17 2.43 1.87
C ILE A 64 20.79 1.97 1.43
N ALA A 65 20.70 1.31 0.28
CA ALA A 65 19.47 0.73 -0.22
C ALA A 65 18.98 -0.38 0.72
N ALA A 66 19.86 -1.29 1.14
CA ALA A 66 19.53 -2.33 2.11
C ALA A 66 19.04 -1.74 3.46
N PHE A 67 19.68 -0.67 3.94
CA PHE A 67 19.22 0.06 5.13
C PHE A 67 17.83 0.64 4.92
N SER A 68 17.59 1.32 3.78
CA SER A 68 16.30 1.93 3.45
C SER A 68 15.18 0.89 3.39
N VAL A 69 15.38 -0.21 2.64
CA VAL A 69 14.40 -1.31 2.54
C VAL A 69 14.07 -1.89 3.91
N LYS A 70 15.07 -2.03 4.78
CA LYS A 70 14.89 -2.65 6.10
C LYS A 70 14.26 -1.71 7.13
N HIS A 71 14.53 -0.40 7.05
CA HIS A 71 14.25 0.53 8.15
C HIS A 71 13.31 1.68 7.79
N ILE A 72 13.05 1.93 6.51
CA ILE A 72 12.21 3.04 6.03
C ILE A 72 10.96 2.45 5.39
N ASN A 73 9.96 2.19 6.22
CA ASN A 73 8.66 1.67 5.81
C ASN A 73 7.52 2.55 6.38
N PRO A 74 6.31 2.52 5.80
CA PRO A 74 5.18 3.21 6.39
C PRO A 74 4.82 2.63 7.76
N THR A 75 4.74 3.50 8.76
CA THR A 75 4.47 3.13 10.16
C THR A 75 3.20 3.81 10.66
N GLU A 76 2.59 3.22 11.68
CA GLU A 76 1.57 3.90 12.49
C GLU A 76 2.23 4.89 13.45
N ASN A 77 1.77 6.14 13.50
CA ASN A 77 2.27 7.13 14.45
C ASN A 77 1.14 8.04 14.97
N GLN A 78 0.76 7.84 16.23
CA GLN A 78 -0.31 8.59 16.89
C GLN A 78 -0.02 10.09 17.02
N TRP A 79 1.24 10.48 17.22
CA TRP A 79 1.64 11.89 17.27
C TRP A 79 1.44 12.55 15.91
N VAL A 80 1.82 11.87 14.83
CA VAL A 80 1.55 12.34 13.46
C VAL A 80 0.06 12.40 13.19
N SER A 81 -0.72 11.39 13.62
CA SER A 81 -2.19 11.42 13.49
C SER A 81 -2.79 12.63 14.18
N PHE A 82 -2.27 13.04 15.34
CA PHE A 82 -2.77 14.22 16.04
C PHE A 82 -2.44 15.52 15.27
N VAL A 83 -1.19 15.73 14.85
CA VAL A 83 -0.79 17.00 14.21
C VAL A 83 -1.22 17.12 12.75
N ALA A 84 -1.42 15.99 12.06
CA ALA A 84 -1.83 15.93 10.66
C ALA A 84 -3.31 15.54 10.50
N ALA A 85 -4.14 15.81 11.51
CA ALA A 85 -5.59 15.62 11.47
C ALA A 85 -6.06 14.22 11.03
N GLY A 86 -5.32 13.17 11.44
CA GLY A 86 -5.66 11.75 11.26
C GLY A 86 -4.81 11.01 10.23
N GLU A 87 -3.91 11.69 9.54
CA GLU A 87 -3.03 11.10 8.51
C GLU A 87 -1.82 10.34 9.08
N GLY A 88 -1.79 9.98 10.37
CA GLY A 88 -0.67 9.22 10.95
C GLY A 88 -0.81 7.71 10.88
N SER A 89 -1.96 7.21 10.41
CA SER A 89 -2.22 5.77 10.26
C SER A 89 -1.67 5.22 8.94
N HIS A 90 -0.40 5.52 8.67
CA HIS A 90 0.20 5.32 7.35
C HIS A 90 0.49 3.84 7.04
N ASN A 91 0.71 2.98 8.04
CA ASN A 91 0.86 1.55 7.79
C ASN A 91 -0.47 0.96 7.28
N TYR A 92 -1.56 1.22 8.01
CA TYR A 92 -2.90 0.79 7.66
C TYR A 92 -3.36 1.36 6.31
N HIS A 93 -3.20 2.66 6.09
CA HIS A 93 -3.54 3.30 4.82
C HIS A 93 -2.85 2.64 3.63
N HIS A 94 -1.59 2.23 3.77
CA HIS A 94 -0.89 1.55 2.68
C HIS A 94 -1.23 0.07 2.52
N VAL A 95 -1.74 -0.58 3.56
CA VAL A 95 -2.27 -1.95 3.47
C VAL A 95 -3.67 -1.95 2.80
N PHE A 96 -4.50 -0.97 3.12
CA PHE A 96 -5.87 -0.82 2.61
C PHE A 96 -6.08 0.55 1.95
N PRO A 97 -5.42 0.84 0.80
CA PRO A 97 -5.46 2.16 0.16
C PRO A 97 -6.83 2.57 -0.39
N TRP A 98 -7.77 1.63 -0.47
CA TRP A 98 -9.16 1.89 -0.88
C TRP A 98 -10.11 2.19 0.29
N ASP A 99 -9.63 2.11 1.54
CA ASP A 99 -10.42 2.45 2.71
C ASP A 99 -10.61 3.97 2.81
N TYR A 100 -11.86 4.43 2.85
CA TYR A 100 -12.17 5.86 2.97
C TYR A 100 -11.73 6.47 4.32
N LYS A 101 -11.59 5.66 5.38
CA LYS A 101 -11.21 6.13 6.72
C LYS A 101 -9.71 6.37 6.88
N THR A 102 -8.91 5.76 6.01
CA THR A 102 -7.43 5.68 6.10
C THR A 102 -6.89 5.18 7.44
N SER A 103 -7.73 4.61 8.30
CA SER A 103 -7.40 4.21 9.68
C SER A 103 -8.36 3.15 10.22
N GLU A 104 -7.83 2.21 11.01
CA GLU A 104 -8.61 1.13 11.61
C GLU A 104 -9.39 1.60 12.86
N LEU A 105 -8.65 2.17 13.82
CA LEU A 105 -9.08 2.26 15.23
C LEU A 105 -9.75 3.57 15.62
N CYS A 106 -9.55 4.64 14.86
CA CYS A 106 -10.08 5.96 15.17
C CYS A 106 -10.48 6.71 13.91
N ASN A 107 -11.59 7.44 13.96
CA ASN A 107 -11.94 8.37 12.88
C ASN A 107 -11.04 9.61 12.94
N SER A 108 -10.67 10.11 11.77
CA SER A 108 -10.03 11.41 11.62
C SER A 108 -11.05 12.54 11.45
N THR A 109 -10.60 13.79 11.53
CA THR A 109 -11.43 14.94 11.16
C THR A 109 -11.92 14.85 9.72
N THR A 110 -11.10 14.31 8.82
CA THR A 110 -11.47 14.02 7.43
C THR A 110 -12.55 12.95 7.35
N THR A 111 -12.43 11.87 8.12
CA THR A 111 -13.44 10.81 8.20
C THR A 111 -14.79 11.34 8.68
N ASP A 112 -14.79 12.17 9.74
CA ASP A 112 -16.01 12.74 10.28
C ASP A 112 -16.68 13.72 9.29
N PHE A 113 -15.88 14.49 8.54
CA PHE A 113 -16.37 15.33 7.46
C PHE A 113 -17.04 14.51 6.35
N ILE A 114 -16.40 13.42 5.90
CA ILE A 114 -16.99 12.50 4.90
C ILE A 114 -18.29 11.87 5.43
N ASN A 115 -18.30 11.43 6.69
CA ASN A 115 -19.48 10.85 7.33
C ASN A 115 -20.65 11.82 7.41
N PHE A 116 -20.40 13.11 7.65
CA PHE A 116 -21.43 14.15 7.58
C PHE A 116 -22.06 14.23 6.18
N PHE A 117 -21.25 14.26 5.12
CA PHE A 117 -21.76 14.30 3.75
C PHE A 117 -22.45 13.00 3.34
N ALA A 118 -22.00 11.85 3.86
CA ALA A 118 -22.69 10.59 3.66
C ALA A 118 -24.08 10.58 4.31
N LYS A 119 -24.20 11.16 5.52
CA LYS A 119 -25.47 11.26 6.25
C LYS A 119 -26.52 12.10 5.51
N ILE A 120 -26.11 13.14 4.80
CA ILE A 120 -27.03 13.97 3.99
C ILE A 120 -27.16 13.48 2.55
N GLY A 121 -26.60 12.31 2.22
CA GLY A 121 -26.73 11.64 0.92
C GLY A 121 -25.84 12.21 -0.19
N TRP A 122 -24.85 13.03 0.14
CA TRP A 122 -23.93 13.63 -0.83
C TRP A 122 -22.71 12.74 -1.11
N ALA A 123 -22.32 11.90 -0.14
CA ALA A 123 -21.36 10.83 -0.32
C ALA A 123 -22.03 9.46 -0.20
N TYR A 124 -21.56 8.48 -0.95
CA TYR A 124 -22.11 7.13 -1.00
C TYR A 124 -21.01 6.13 -1.40
N ASP A 125 -21.30 4.83 -1.29
CA ASP A 125 -20.34 3.73 -1.56
C ASP A 125 -19.01 3.88 -0.80
N LEU A 126 -19.07 4.27 0.49
CA LEU A 126 -17.91 4.33 1.35
C LEU A 126 -17.35 2.91 1.56
N LYS A 127 -16.08 2.71 1.19
CA LYS A 127 -15.43 1.40 1.23
C LYS A 127 -14.57 1.27 2.46
N GLU A 128 -14.72 0.17 3.18
CA GLU A 128 -13.93 -0.20 4.36
C GLU A 128 -13.61 -1.70 4.28
N PRO A 129 -12.40 -2.16 4.65
CA PRO A 129 -12.10 -3.59 4.75
C PRO A 129 -12.93 -4.22 5.89
N SER A 130 -13.32 -5.49 5.73
CA SER A 130 -13.96 -6.21 6.82
C SER A 130 -12.97 -6.49 7.96
N GLN A 131 -13.45 -6.52 9.21
CA GLN A 131 -12.60 -6.85 10.37
C GLN A 131 -11.89 -8.20 10.20
N GLU A 132 -12.53 -9.18 9.56
CA GLU A 132 -11.92 -10.48 9.26
C GLU A 132 -10.77 -10.35 8.27
N LEU A 133 -10.90 -9.52 7.23
CA LEU A 133 -9.82 -9.26 6.29
C LEU A 133 -8.64 -8.58 7.00
N VAL A 134 -8.91 -7.56 7.83
CA VAL A 134 -7.87 -6.88 8.63
C VAL A 134 -7.14 -7.88 9.51
N LYS A 135 -7.87 -8.69 10.27
CA LYS A 135 -7.30 -9.75 11.12
C LYS A 135 -6.45 -10.73 10.31
N ILE A 136 -6.91 -11.22 9.16
CA ILE A 136 -6.14 -12.14 8.31
C ILE A 136 -4.82 -11.51 7.87
N VAL A 137 -4.83 -10.23 7.51
CA VAL A 137 -3.61 -9.52 7.09
C VAL A 137 -2.65 -9.34 8.25
N VAL A 138 -3.14 -8.89 9.42
CA VAL A 138 -2.32 -8.76 10.64
C VAL A 138 -1.70 -10.11 11.02
N MET A 139 -2.48 -11.19 11.02
CA MET A 139 -1.98 -12.52 11.37
C MET A 139 -0.95 -13.08 10.38
N LYS A 140 -0.99 -12.66 9.10
CA LYS A 140 -0.09 -13.16 8.04
C LYS A 140 1.16 -12.30 7.83
N LYS A 141 1.05 -10.99 8.06
CA LYS A 141 2.06 -9.99 7.66
C LYS A 141 2.39 -8.97 8.75
N GLY A 142 1.68 -8.99 9.89
CA GLY A 142 1.94 -8.08 10.99
C GLY A 142 3.29 -8.34 11.64
N ASP A 143 3.89 -7.28 12.18
CA ASP A 143 5.15 -7.30 12.93
C ASP A 143 4.95 -7.66 14.43
N GLY A 144 3.71 -7.89 14.84
CA GLY A 144 3.33 -8.22 16.21
C GLY A 144 3.03 -7.02 17.11
N SER A 145 3.05 -5.79 16.59
CA SER A 145 2.75 -4.59 17.38
C SER A 145 1.25 -4.23 17.46
N HIS A 146 0.38 -5.00 16.81
CA HIS A 146 -1.05 -4.69 16.71
C HIS A 146 -1.77 -4.85 18.07
N PRO A 147 -2.57 -3.88 18.55
CA PRO A 147 -3.10 -3.89 19.92
C PRO A 147 -4.16 -4.96 20.19
N LEU A 148 -4.86 -5.44 19.16
CA LEU A 148 -5.97 -6.40 19.29
C LEU A 148 -5.61 -7.83 18.92
N TRP A 149 -4.58 -8.02 18.08
CA TRP A 149 -4.32 -9.29 17.41
C TRP A 149 -2.83 -9.61 17.51
N ASN A 150 -2.50 -10.73 18.15
CA ASN A 150 -1.13 -11.21 18.19
C ASN A 150 -0.81 -11.92 16.87
N ALA A 151 -0.08 -11.24 15.97
CA ALA A 151 0.46 -11.90 14.80
C ALA A 151 1.35 -13.07 15.22
N VAL A 152 1.16 -14.24 14.62
CA VAL A 152 2.14 -15.33 14.76
C VAL A 152 3.35 -14.89 13.93
N PRO A 153 4.56 -14.80 14.50
CA PRO A 153 5.72 -14.32 13.74
C PRO A 153 5.88 -15.16 12.47
N TYR A 154 5.94 -14.49 11.31
CA TYR A 154 6.35 -15.15 10.08
C TYR A 154 7.79 -15.63 10.30
N PRO A 155 8.13 -16.91 10.05
CA PRO A 155 9.52 -17.34 10.13
C PRO A 155 10.34 -16.49 9.17
N ALA A 156 11.39 -15.85 9.71
CA ALA A 156 12.32 -15.02 8.95
C ALA A 156 12.97 -15.80 7.80
#